data_AF-A0A930NRG7-F1
#
_entry.id   AF-A0A930NRG7-F1
#
_cell.length_a   1.000
_cell.length_b   1.000
_cell.length_c   1.000
_cell.angle_alpha   90.00
_cell.angle_beta   90.00
_cell.angle_gamma   90.00
#
_symmetry.space_group_name_H-M   'P 1'
#
loop_
_entity.id
_entity.type
_entity.pdbx_description
1 polymer ?
#
loop_
_entity_poly.entity_id
_entity_poly.type
_entity_poly.pdbx_seq_one_letter_code
_entity_poly.pdbx_strand_id
1 'polypeptide(L)'
;MTIKRFFIFIVFIIASLSCFGQKVIQLTKQNGVYTIPCSINGIKRSLIFDTGASTVTISMKLANLLYSMGKLKDADFKGFGRSQTASGHIINNMSIVLRNIEIEGLNLKNVDAVIIKGQNVPLLLGLSAIQKLGKITLSGNKLVIDTSTLDNLRLSSVRTQIESHLKKGEYREAILLLRKIEKQEEFEEKDLFNLAQCYCYSKDYNKSLMYCQQWMGTYKITKSSHEPDVCYLMGLSYMGLKSHFDADNWFAKAIRLISLDAVEQTSRKDANTLSYYYNQKAINYLEAKSYENSVEAFDIATQYRMRYLGVTSEDLCAGKVKDKKVGIWLYSISKMNAVFLHNKEAAEQYAILAALCGNLEAIEFCNHFKLDYSPRL
;
A
#
# COMPACT_ATOMS: atom_id res chain seq x y z
N MET A 1 -45.84 7.83 -6.38
CA MET A 1 -44.73 8.75 -6.00
C MET A 1 -44.26 8.60 -4.54
N THR A 2 -44.72 7.60 -3.80
CA THR A 2 -44.51 7.44 -2.34
C THR A 2 -43.39 6.43 -1.99
N ILE A 3 -43.10 5.44 -2.85
CA ILE A 3 -42.09 4.40 -2.60
C ILE A 3 -40.65 4.94 -2.69
N LYS A 4 -40.36 5.91 -3.58
CA LYS A 4 -39.01 6.52 -3.70
C LYS A 4 -38.61 7.35 -2.47
N ARG A 5 -39.57 7.96 -1.76
CA ARG A 5 -39.28 8.75 -0.54
C ARG A 5 -38.96 7.87 0.67
N PHE A 6 -39.57 6.68 0.76
CA PHE A 6 -39.30 5.73 1.86
C PHE A 6 -37.90 5.10 1.75
N PHE A 7 -37.45 4.79 0.53
CA PHE A 7 -36.10 4.25 0.29
C PHE A 7 -34.99 5.28 0.59
N ILE A 8 -35.21 6.55 0.25
CA ILE A 8 -34.27 7.65 0.56
C ILE A 8 -34.15 7.86 2.09
N PHE A 9 -35.25 7.68 2.84
CA PHE A 9 -35.25 7.83 4.30
C PHE A 9 -34.52 6.66 5.00
N ILE A 10 -34.69 5.42 4.51
CA ILE A 10 -33.96 4.25 5.02
C ILE A 10 -32.45 4.34 4.74
N VAL A 11 -32.05 4.85 3.56
CA VAL A 11 -30.63 5.08 3.25
C VAL A 11 -30.02 6.17 4.15
N PHE A 12 -30.79 7.19 4.54
CA PHE A 12 -30.34 8.22 5.48
C PHE A 12 -30.18 7.71 6.92
N ILE A 13 -31.04 6.79 7.37
CA ILE A 13 -30.95 6.17 8.71
C ILE A 13 -29.81 5.14 8.77
N ILE A 14 -29.53 4.42 7.69
CA ILE A 14 -28.38 3.50 7.63
C ILE A 14 -27.06 4.29 7.51
N ALA A 15 -27.07 5.46 6.85
CA ALA A 15 -25.90 6.35 6.76
C ALA A 15 -25.53 7.03 8.09
N SER A 16 -26.49 7.26 9.00
CA SER A 16 -26.20 7.83 10.32
C SER A 16 -25.68 6.82 11.34
N LEU A 17 -25.79 5.51 11.07
CA LEU A 17 -25.29 4.44 11.94
C LEU A 17 -23.81 4.11 11.73
N SER A 18 -23.13 4.79 10.80
CA SER A 18 -21.76 4.46 10.41
C SER A 18 -20.80 5.65 10.50
N CYS A 19 -20.79 6.38 11.62
CA CYS A 19 -19.67 7.29 11.91
C CYS A 19 -19.61 7.74 13.37
N PHE A 20 -19.25 6.86 14.29
CA PHE A 20 -18.63 7.31 15.54
C PHE A 20 -17.31 6.57 15.71
N GLY A 21 -16.25 7.13 15.09
CA GLY A 21 -14.88 6.77 15.42
C GLY A 21 -14.51 7.13 16.87
N GLN A 22 -15.39 7.87 17.56
CA GLN A 22 -15.26 8.23 18.96
C GLN A 22 -16.02 7.26 19.85
N LYS A 23 -15.30 6.64 20.78
CA LYS A 23 -15.86 5.86 21.87
C LYS A 23 -15.97 6.75 23.10
N VAL A 24 -17.17 6.90 23.63
CA VAL A 24 -17.40 7.63 24.88
C VAL A 24 -17.54 6.62 26.01
N ILE A 25 -16.67 6.72 27.02
CA ILE A 25 -16.67 5.87 28.20
C ILE A 25 -17.02 6.72 29.42
N GLN A 26 -18.04 6.28 30.14
CA GLN A 26 -18.50 6.96 31.35
C GLN A 26 -17.62 6.57 32.54
N LEU A 27 -16.86 7.52 33.05
CA LEU A 27 -16.04 7.34 34.25
C LEU A 27 -16.90 7.48 35.50
N THR A 28 -16.61 6.66 36.50
CA THR A 28 -17.28 6.74 37.81
C THR A 28 -16.38 7.47 38.79
N LYS A 29 -16.85 8.62 39.30
CA LYS A 29 -16.14 9.40 40.31
C LYS A 29 -16.43 8.81 41.70
N GLN A 30 -15.41 8.35 42.41
CA GLN A 30 -15.52 7.83 43.78
C GLN A 30 -14.33 8.32 44.58
N ASN A 31 -14.56 8.82 45.81
CA ASN A 31 -13.49 9.27 46.73
C ASN A 31 -12.47 10.22 46.08
N GLY A 32 -12.95 11.15 45.23
CA GLY A 32 -12.09 12.15 44.56
C GLY A 32 -11.36 11.65 43.31
N VAL A 33 -11.40 10.36 42.98
CA VAL A 33 -10.74 9.78 41.80
C VAL A 33 -11.75 9.30 40.76
N TYR A 34 -11.33 9.25 39.49
CA TYR A 34 -12.10 8.62 38.42
C TYR A 34 -11.71 7.16 38.26
N THR A 35 -12.71 6.30 38.13
CA THR A 35 -12.53 4.86 37.88
C THR A 35 -13.16 4.45 36.55
N ILE A 36 -12.52 3.50 35.89
CA ILE A 36 -12.95 2.94 34.61
C ILE A 36 -13.14 1.42 34.74
N PRO A 37 -14.33 0.89 34.43
CA PRO A 37 -14.55 -0.55 34.40
C PRO A 37 -13.76 -1.16 33.24
N CYS A 38 -13.04 -2.25 33.50
CA CYS A 38 -12.23 -2.95 32.52
C CYS A 38 -12.15 -4.45 32.84
N SER A 39 -11.48 -5.20 31.98
CA SER A 39 -11.17 -6.61 32.17
C SER A 39 -9.69 -6.87 31.92
N ILE A 40 -8.97 -7.30 32.95
CA ILE A 40 -7.52 -7.57 32.89
C ILE A 40 -7.33 -9.07 32.70
N ASN A 41 -6.78 -9.48 31.56
CA ASN A 41 -6.68 -10.86 31.10
C ASN A 41 -8.00 -11.64 31.29
N GLY A 42 -9.14 -10.98 31.07
CA GLY A 42 -10.47 -11.56 31.22
C GLY A 42 -11.02 -11.57 32.65
N ILE A 43 -10.47 -10.81 33.59
CA ILE A 43 -11.01 -10.62 34.94
C ILE A 43 -11.50 -9.18 35.12
N LYS A 44 -12.81 -9.03 35.33
CA LYS A 44 -13.45 -7.71 35.51
C LYS A 44 -12.92 -6.99 36.75
N ARG A 45 -12.42 -5.77 36.57
CA ARG A 45 -11.90 -4.89 37.64
C ARG A 45 -12.16 -3.43 37.25
N SER A 46 -12.22 -2.55 38.25
CA SER A 46 -12.17 -1.11 37.99
C SER A 46 -10.75 -0.62 38.23
N LEU A 47 -10.19 0.09 37.27
CA LEU A 47 -8.91 0.78 37.40
C LEU A 47 -9.18 2.24 37.71
N ILE A 48 -8.33 2.85 38.54
CA ILE A 48 -8.28 4.30 38.70
C ILE A 48 -7.62 4.86 37.45
N PHE A 49 -8.29 5.81 36.81
CA PHE A 49 -7.72 6.54 35.69
C PHE A 49 -6.76 7.60 36.22
N ASP A 50 -5.47 7.40 36.01
CA ASP A 50 -4.42 8.25 36.55
C ASP A 50 -3.61 8.89 35.41
N THR A 51 -3.81 10.21 35.25
CA THR A 51 -3.10 10.99 34.24
C THR A 51 -1.63 11.23 34.59
N GLY A 52 -1.23 11.04 35.84
CA GLY A 52 0.14 11.16 36.31
C GLY A 52 0.95 9.86 36.22
N ALA A 53 0.30 8.72 35.99
CA ALA A 53 0.97 7.44 35.86
C ALA A 53 1.39 7.15 34.41
N SER A 54 2.65 6.77 34.23
CA SER A 54 3.21 6.36 32.93
C SER A 54 2.95 4.88 32.58
N THR A 55 2.62 4.05 33.58
CA THR A 55 2.46 2.59 33.43
C THR A 55 1.24 2.06 34.19
N VAL A 56 0.76 0.88 33.81
CA VAL A 56 -0.33 0.21 34.53
C VAL A 56 0.22 -0.37 35.84
N THR A 57 -0.46 -0.10 36.95
CA THR A 57 -0.10 -0.68 38.26
C THR A 57 -1.13 -1.70 38.68
N ILE A 58 -0.67 -2.89 39.08
CA ILE A 58 -1.52 -3.90 39.72
C ILE A 58 -0.98 -4.33 41.09
N SER A 59 -1.87 -4.79 41.95
CA SER A 59 -1.50 -5.32 43.26
C SER A 59 -0.98 -6.75 43.17
N MET A 60 -0.11 -7.15 44.10
CA MET A 60 0.34 -8.54 44.24
C MET A 60 -0.84 -9.52 44.37
N LYS A 61 -1.93 -9.12 45.06
CA LYS A 61 -3.14 -9.95 45.19
C LYS A 61 -3.81 -10.23 43.84
N LEU A 62 -3.89 -9.23 42.96
CA LEU A 62 -4.44 -9.41 41.62
C LEU A 62 -3.50 -10.26 40.75
N ALA A 63 -2.19 -10.03 40.83
CA ALA A 63 -1.21 -10.82 40.10
C ALA A 63 -1.28 -12.31 40.48
N ASN A 64 -1.33 -12.63 41.78
CA ASN A 64 -1.46 -14.00 42.27
C ASN A 64 -2.77 -14.66 41.79
N LEU A 65 -3.88 -13.92 41.78
CA LEU A 65 -5.15 -14.42 41.24
C LEU A 65 -5.06 -14.72 39.73
N LEU A 66 -4.45 -13.81 38.96
CA LEU A 66 -4.27 -14.03 37.52
C LEU A 66 -3.36 -15.24 37.25
N TYR A 67 -2.30 -15.39 38.04
CA TYR A 67 -1.39 -16.52 37.94
C TYR A 67 -2.07 -17.85 38.29
N SER A 68 -2.79 -17.92 39.41
CA SER A 68 -3.49 -19.15 39.82
C SER A 68 -4.58 -19.59 38.84
N MET A 69 -5.18 -18.64 38.12
CA MET A 69 -6.15 -18.91 37.04
C MET A 69 -5.51 -19.21 35.68
N GLY A 70 -4.18 -19.29 35.58
CA GLY A 70 -3.44 -19.49 34.32
C GLY A 70 -3.55 -18.31 33.34
N LYS A 71 -4.02 -17.16 33.80
CA LYS A 71 -4.20 -15.91 33.04
C LYS A 71 -2.94 -15.03 33.04
N LEU A 72 -1.96 -15.36 33.88
CA LEU A 72 -0.58 -14.84 33.85
C LEU A 72 0.35 -16.06 33.90
N LYS A 73 1.39 -16.08 33.06
CA LYS A 73 2.37 -17.19 32.98
C LYS A 73 3.78 -16.68 33.24
N ASP A 74 4.72 -17.59 33.50
CA ASP A 74 6.13 -17.24 33.78
C ASP A 74 6.76 -16.39 32.67
N ALA A 75 6.42 -16.66 31.40
CA ALA A 75 6.87 -15.88 30.25
C ALA A 75 6.37 -14.43 30.21
N ASP A 76 5.35 -14.08 31.01
CA ASP A 76 4.81 -12.72 31.09
C ASP A 76 5.61 -11.85 32.09
N PHE A 77 6.54 -12.42 32.88
CA PHE A 77 7.35 -11.69 33.85
C PHE A 77 8.67 -11.19 33.22
N LYS A 78 8.97 -9.90 33.42
CA LYS A 78 10.14 -9.22 32.83
C LYS A 78 11.32 -9.02 33.79
N GLY A 79 11.11 -9.19 35.09
CA GLY A 79 12.14 -9.00 36.11
C GLY A 79 11.87 -7.83 37.06
N PHE A 80 12.68 -7.75 38.13
CA PHE A 80 12.52 -6.78 39.20
C PHE A 80 12.95 -5.39 38.75
N GLY A 81 12.27 -4.37 39.28
CA GLY A 81 12.55 -2.98 38.97
C GLY A 81 12.22 -2.04 40.12
N ARG A 82 12.27 -0.75 39.82
CA ARG A 82 11.95 0.33 40.75
C ARG A 82 10.99 1.31 40.06
N SER A 83 9.95 1.72 40.78
CA SER A 83 9.01 2.76 40.36
C SER A 83 9.14 3.96 41.28
N GLN A 84 9.02 5.16 40.72
CA GLN A 84 8.89 6.39 41.49
C GLN A 84 7.41 6.75 41.63
N THR A 85 6.95 7.08 42.83
CA THR A 85 5.59 7.57 43.08
C THR A 85 5.46 9.06 42.76
N ALA A 86 4.23 9.57 42.71
CA ALA A 86 3.96 11.00 42.55
C ALA A 86 4.58 11.88 43.65
N SER A 87 4.88 11.31 44.83
CA SER A 87 5.59 11.95 45.94
C SER A 87 7.11 11.87 45.84
N GLY A 88 7.65 11.27 44.78
CA GLY A 88 9.09 11.12 44.56
C GLY A 88 9.74 9.91 45.23
N HIS A 89 9.00 9.13 46.03
CA HIS A 89 9.50 7.94 46.70
C HIS A 89 9.74 6.78 45.73
N ILE A 90 10.83 6.04 45.93
CA ILE A 90 11.18 4.87 45.13
C ILE A 90 10.65 3.60 45.81
N ILE A 91 9.90 2.80 45.06
CA ILE A 91 9.31 1.54 45.50
C ILE A 91 9.80 0.40 44.59
N ASN A 92 10.18 -0.73 45.19
CA ASN A 92 10.52 -1.94 44.43
C ASN A 92 9.26 -2.52 43.76
N ASN A 93 9.39 -2.92 42.50
CA ASN A 93 8.32 -3.49 41.72
C ASN A 93 8.76 -4.76 40.98
N MET A 94 7.79 -5.45 40.39
CA MET A 94 8.02 -6.54 39.45
C MET A 94 7.37 -6.16 38.11
N SER A 95 8.18 -6.07 37.05
CA SER A 95 7.68 -5.74 35.71
C SER A 95 7.06 -6.97 35.05
N ILE A 96 5.91 -6.79 34.41
CA ILE A 96 5.16 -7.84 33.73
C ILE A 96 4.51 -7.31 32.44
N VAL A 97 4.03 -8.23 31.60
CA VAL A 97 3.16 -7.95 30.45
C VAL A 97 1.76 -8.48 30.71
N LEU A 98 0.77 -7.59 30.75
CA LEU A 98 -0.64 -7.96 30.70
C LEU A 98 -1.03 -8.22 29.25
N ARG A 99 -1.46 -9.45 28.95
CA ARG A 99 -1.79 -9.88 27.59
C ARG A 99 -2.93 -9.07 26.98
N ASN A 100 -3.94 -8.75 27.77
CA ASN A 100 -5.06 -7.92 27.34
C ASN A 100 -5.67 -7.11 28.50
N ILE A 101 -5.90 -5.82 28.28
CA ILE A 101 -6.81 -4.99 29.07
C ILE A 101 -7.96 -4.58 28.15
N GLU A 102 -9.16 -5.05 28.44
CA GLU A 102 -10.36 -4.70 27.69
C GLU A 102 -11.15 -3.61 28.41
N ILE A 103 -11.55 -2.57 27.69
CA ILE A 103 -12.33 -1.44 28.21
C ILE A 103 -13.50 -1.20 27.27
N GLU A 104 -14.72 -1.52 27.73
CA GLU A 104 -15.96 -1.39 26.93
C GLU A 104 -15.86 -2.08 25.54
N GLY A 105 -15.07 -3.15 25.37
CA GLY A 105 -14.83 -3.82 24.08
C GLY A 105 -13.63 -3.29 23.27
N LEU A 106 -12.96 -2.23 23.71
CA LEU A 106 -11.65 -1.83 23.18
C LEU A 106 -10.55 -2.66 23.85
N ASN A 107 -9.62 -3.20 23.07
CA ASN A 107 -8.62 -4.15 23.56
C ASN A 107 -7.20 -3.56 23.48
N LEU A 108 -6.54 -3.44 24.64
CA LEU A 108 -5.13 -3.12 24.77
C LEU A 108 -4.33 -4.41 24.93
N LYS A 109 -3.61 -4.83 23.89
CA LYS A 109 -2.80 -6.05 23.91
C LYS A 109 -1.37 -5.79 24.35
N ASN A 110 -0.75 -6.78 25.01
CA ASN A 110 0.65 -6.76 25.43
C ASN A 110 1.05 -5.46 26.16
N VAL A 111 0.33 -5.16 27.24
CA VAL A 111 0.46 -3.94 28.02
C VAL A 111 1.52 -4.11 29.10
N ASP A 112 2.51 -3.24 29.11
CA ASP A 112 3.49 -3.16 30.20
C ASP A 112 2.83 -2.72 31.50
N ALA A 113 3.05 -3.50 32.55
CA ALA A 113 2.54 -3.22 33.87
C ALA A 113 3.58 -3.53 34.96
N VAL A 114 3.35 -2.97 36.14
CA VAL A 114 4.16 -3.21 37.33
C VAL A 114 3.30 -3.77 38.46
N ILE A 115 3.84 -4.77 39.15
CA ILE A 115 3.27 -5.31 40.38
C ILE A 115 3.93 -4.62 41.56
N ILE A 116 3.12 -4.05 42.44
CA ILE A 116 3.57 -3.45 43.70
C ILE A 116 3.02 -4.26 44.88
N LYS A 117 3.86 -4.43 45.91
CA LYS A 117 3.51 -5.12 47.16
C LYS A 117 2.99 -4.12 48.19
N GLY A 118 1.84 -4.39 48.80
CA GLY A 118 1.23 -3.56 49.85
C GLY A 118 -0.24 -3.91 50.06
N GLN A 119 -0.81 -3.53 51.20
CA GLN A 119 -2.20 -3.88 51.53
C GLN A 119 -3.25 -3.01 50.81
N ASN A 120 -2.89 -1.80 50.35
CA ASN A 120 -3.78 -0.86 49.66
C ASN A 120 -3.12 -0.26 48.41
N VAL A 121 -2.66 -1.13 47.49
CA VAL A 121 -2.09 -0.67 46.22
C VAL A 121 -3.23 -0.30 45.26
N PRO A 122 -3.33 0.98 44.83
CA PRO A 122 -4.32 1.36 43.83
C PRO A 122 -4.01 0.66 42.50
N LEU A 123 -5.05 0.14 41.86
CA LEU A 123 -4.92 -0.35 40.49
C LEU A 123 -5.03 0.86 39.55
N LEU A 124 -3.94 1.19 38.86
CA LEU A 124 -3.85 2.41 38.05
C LEU A 124 -3.82 2.06 36.57
N LEU A 125 -4.61 2.79 35.78
CA LEU A 125 -4.51 2.82 34.33
C LEU A 125 -3.85 4.14 33.93
N GLY A 126 -2.56 4.07 33.60
CA GLY A 126 -1.80 5.24 33.16
C GLY A 126 -2.30 5.79 31.82
N LEU A 127 -2.17 7.11 31.64
CA LEU A 127 -2.57 7.80 30.41
C LEU A 127 -1.89 7.20 29.17
N SER A 128 -0.59 6.88 29.27
CA SER A 128 0.19 6.29 28.17
C SER A 128 -0.33 4.92 27.72
N ALA A 129 -0.95 4.15 28.63
CA ALA A 129 -1.53 2.86 28.29
C ALA A 129 -2.83 3.04 27.49
N ILE A 130 -3.70 3.97 27.91
CA ILE A 130 -4.99 4.18 27.24
C ILE A 130 -4.88 4.95 25.92
N GLN A 131 -3.87 5.83 25.77
CA GLN A 131 -3.60 6.56 24.52
C GLN A 131 -3.27 5.62 23.36
N LYS A 132 -2.81 4.39 23.66
CA LYS A 132 -2.68 3.32 22.67
C LYS A 132 -4.01 2.86 22.09
N LEU A 133 -5.17 3.33 22.56
CA LEU A 133 -6.48 3.08 21.94
C LEU A 133 -6.82 4.15 20.89
N GLY A 134 -6.42 5.40 21.09
CA GLY A 134 -6.73 6.55 20.24
C GLY A 134 -6.48 7.87 20.97
N LYS A 135 -6.82 9.00 20.33
CA LYS A 135 -6.70 10.32 20.97
C LYS A 135 -7.69 10.44 22.12
N ILE A 136 -7.20 10.85 23.29
CA ILE A 136 -7.98 10.87 24.54
C ILE A 136 -8.36 12.31 24.87
N THR A 137 -9.65 12.55 25.10
CA THR A 137 -10.18 13.81 25.63
C THR A 137 -11.04 13.53 26.85
N LEU A 138 -10.82 14.29 27.94
CA LEU A 138 -11.67 14.27 29.11
C LEU A 138 -12.65 15.45 29.06
N SER A 139 -13.95 15.17 29.20
CA SER A 139 -14.99 16.18 29.34
C SER A 139 -15.86 15.82 30.55
N GLY A 140 -15.60 16.47 31.69
CA GLY A 140 -16.22 16.12 32.97
C GLY A 140 -15.87 14.70 33.40
N ASN A 141 -16.87 13.84 33.52
CA ASN A 141 -16.73 12.41 33.83
C ASN A 141 -16.81 11.50 32.59
N LYS A 142 -16.65 12.07 31.39
CA LYS A 142 -16.63 11.33 30.13
C LYS A 142 -15.21 11.27 29.59
N LEU A 143 -14.76 10.07 29.29
CA LEU A 143 -13.54 9.80 28.55
C LEU A 143 -13.91 9.55 27.09
N VAL A 144 -13.53 10.45 26.20
CA VAL A 144 -13.72 10.31 24.76
C VAL A 144 -12.44 9.78 24.14
N ILE A 145 -12.52 8.64 23.48
CA ILE A 145 -11.42 8.01 22.75
C ILE A 145 -11.72 8.11 21.26
N ASP A 146 -11.01 8.99 20.57
CA ASP A 146 -11.06 9.07 19.12
C ASP A 146 -10.15 8.01 18.50
N THR A 147 -10.77 6.93 18.04
CA THR A 147 -10.10 5.84 17.33
C THR A 147 -9.97 6.10 15.83
N SER A 148 -10.52 7.21 15.33
CA SER A 148 -10.41 7.58 13.93
C SER A 148 -9.03 8.16 13.61
N THR A 149 -8.39 8.87 14.54
CA THR A 149 -7.02 9.34 14.40
C THR A 149 -6.03 8.22 14.74
N LEU A 150 -5.16 7.89 13.79
CA LEU A 150 -4.11 6.89 13.98
C LEU A 150 -2.82 7.58 14.43
N ASP A 151 -2.18 7.05 15.47
CA ASP A 151 -0.83 7.48 15.83
C ASP A 151 0.20 7.04 14.77
N ASN A 152 1.40 7.64 14.82
CA ASN A 152 2.49 7.36 13.88
C ASN A 152 2.89 5.88 13.83
N LEU A 153 2.83 5.15 14.95
CA LEU A 153 3.18 3.73 15.00
C LEU A 153 2.15 2.88 14.24
N ARG A 154 0.86 3.17 14.42
CA ARG A 154 -0.23 2.51 13.71
C ARG A 154 -0.22 2.87 12.23
N LEU A 155 0.03 4.12 11.87
CA LEU A 155 0.20 4.55 10.48
C LEU A 155 1.34 3.81 9.79
N SER A 156 2.50 3.73 10.44
CA SER A 156 3.65 2.97 9.95
C SER A 156 3.29 1.50 9.71
N SER A 157 2.61 0.86 10.67
CA SER A 157 2.14 -0.52 10.52
C SER A 157 1.17 -0.71 9.35
N VAL A 158 0.24 0.24 9.13
CA VAL A 158 -0.69 0.21 8.00
C VAL A 158 0.07 0.37 6.67
N ARG A 159 1.04 1.28 6.58
CA ARG A 159 1.88 1.47 5.40
C ARG A 159 2.70 0.22 5.06
N THR A 160 3.25 -0.47 6.06
CA THR A 160 3.94 -1.76 5.84
C THR A 160 3.00 -2.81 5.25
N GLN A 161 1.74 -2.87 5.71
CA GLN A 161 0.72 -3.77 5.14
C GLN A 161 0.37 -3.38 3.71
N ILE A 162 0.18 -2.09 3.42
CA ILE A 162 -0.03 -1.58 2.06
C ILE A 162 1.10 -2.02 1.13
N GLU A 163 2.36 -1.80 1.52
CA GLU A 163 3.52 -2.21 0.72
C GLU A 163 3.58 -3.73 0.48
N SER A 164 3.19 -4.53 1.48
CA SER A 164 3.06 -5.98 1.31
C SER A 164 2.00 -6.35 0.27
N HIS A 165 0.82 -5.75 0.33
CA HIS A 165 -0.26 -5.99 -0.63
C HIS A 165 0.12 -5.56 -2.05
N LEU A 166 0.78 -4.40 -2.19
CA LEU A 166 1.28 -3.90 -3.48
C LEU A 166 2.27 -4.87 -4.13
N LYS A 167 3.23 -5.42 -3.36
CA LYS A 167 4.20 -6.41 -3.86
C LYS A 167 3.54 -7.70 -4.36
N LYS A 168 2.37 -8.05 -3.82
CA LYS A 168 1.59 -9.24 -4.20
C LYS A 168 0.57 -8.96 -5.31
N GLY A 169 0.39 -7.70 -5.73
CA GLY A 169 -0.66 -7.31 -6.67
C GLY A 169 -2.07 -7.32 -6.07
N GLU A 170 -2.19 -7.31 -4.74
CA GLU A 170 -3.47 -7.34 -4.00
C GLU A 170 -4.06 -5.93 -3.88
N TYR A 171 -4.31 -5.26 -5.02
CA TYR A 171 -4.67 -3.85 -5.06
C TYR A 171 -5.96 -3.49 -4.31
N ARG A 172 -6.94 -4.41 -4.27
CA ARG A 172 -8.20 -4.20 -3.55
C ARG A 172 -7.99 -4.05 -2.04
N GLU A 173 -7.14 -4.88 -1.45
CA GLU A 173 -6.82 -4.81 -0.01
C GLU A 173 -5.98 -3.58 0.30
N ALA A 174 -5.03 -3.24 -0.58
CA ALA A 174 -4.26 -2.00 -0.46
C ALA A 174 -5.17 -0.76 -0.48
N ILE A 175 -6.18 -0.71 -1.36
CA ILE A 175 -7.16 0.39 -1.42
C ILE A 175 -7.92 0.52 -0.10
N LEU A 176 -8.38 -0.58 0.49
CA LEU A 176 -9.12 -0.53 1.77
C LEU A 176 -8.29 0.11 2.88
N LEU A 177 -7.00 -0.23 2.95
CA LEU A 177 -6.06 0.35 3.92
C LEU A 177 -5.75 1.82 3.62
N LEU A 178 -5.48 2.16 2.36
CA LEU A 178 -5.20 3.53 1.95
C LEU A 178 -6.38 4.47 2.23
N ARG A 179 -7.60 4.03 1.94
CA ARG A 179 -8.83 4.78 2.23
C ARG A 179 -9.08 4.97 3.73
N LYS A 180 -8.53 4.11 4.59
CA LYS A 180 -8.59 4.28 6.04
C LYS A 180 -7.67 5.42 6.52
N ILE A 181 -6.53 5.61 5.86
CA ILE A 181 -5.54 6.63 6.24
C ILE A 181 -5.67 7.95 5.46
N GLU A 182 -6.50 8.00 4.41
CA GLU A 182 -6.69 9.18 3.55
C GLU A 182 -7.12 10.46 4.28
N LYS A 183 -7.86 10.33 5.38
CA LYS A 183 -8.35 11.48 6.18
C LYS A 183 -7.39 11.91 7.30
N GLN A 184 -6.26 11.24 7.44
CA GLN A 184 -5.27 11.54 8.49
C GLN A 184 -4.46 12.76 8.06
N GLU A 185 -4.06 13.60 9.03
CA GLU A 185 -3.24 14.79 8.73
C GLU A 185 -1.86 14.39 8.18
N GLU A 186 -1.37 13.21 8.58
CA GLU A 186 -0.11 12.62 8.17
C GLU A 186 -0.21 11.87 6.83
N PHE A 187 -1.29 12.03 6.05
CA PHE A 187 -1.42 11.42 4.73
C PHE A 187 -0.36 12.00 3.77
N GLU A 188 0.47 11.13 3.21
CA GLU A 188 1.66 11.53 2.47
C GLU A 188 1.47 11.40 0.96
N GLU A 189 2.34 12.06 0.20
CA GLU A 189 2.37 11.98 -1.26
C GLU A 189 2.43 10.53 -1.78
N LYS A 190 3.26 9.68 -1.15
CA LYS A 190 3.38 8.26 -1.51
C LYS A 190 2.07 7.51 -1.33
N ASP A 191 1.27 7.85 -0.31
CA ASP A 191 -0.03 7.22 -0.08
C ASP A 191 -1.02 7.61 -1.19
N LEU A 192 -1.01 8.88 -1.61
CA LEU A 192 -1.82 9.36 -2.73
C LEU A 192 -1.41 8.71 -4.06
N PHE A 193 -0.10 8.63 -4.31
CA PHE A 193 0.45 7.94 -5.48
C PHE A 193 0.02 6.46 -5.50
N ASN A 194 0.11 5.77 -4.36
CA ASN A 194 -0.32 4.39 -4.24
C ASN A 194 -1.83 4.22 -4.49
N LEU A 195 -2.67 5.18 -4.08
CA LEU A 195 -4.10 5.15 -4.42
C LEU A 195 -4.32 5.21 -5.93
N ALA A 196 -3.68 6.16 -6.62
CA ALA A 196 -3.76 6.28 -8.07
C ALA A 196 -3.32 4.98 -8.76
N GLN A 197 -2.16 4.44 -8.34
CA GLN A 197 -1.62 3.19 -8.86
C GLN A 197 -2.58 2.01 -8.65
N CYS A 198 -3.12 1.85 -7.43
CA CYS A 198 -4.01 0.74 -7.12
C CYS A 198 -5.29 0.81 -7.95
N TYR A 199 -5.92 1.98 -8.06
CA TYR A 199 -7.13 2.14 -8.86
C TYR A 199 -6.88 1.90 -10.35
N CYS A 200 -5.72 2.30 -10.86
CA CYS A 200 -5.31 2.03 -12.23
C CYS A 200 -5.26 0.51 -12.49
N TYR A 201 -4.53 -0.24 -11.65
CA TYR A 201 -4.36 -1.68 -11.83
C TYR A 201 -5.60 -2.49 -11.44
N SER A 202 -6.48 -1.95 -10.59
CA SER A 202 -7.81 -2.53 -10.32
C SER A 202 -8.86 -2.17 -11.39
N LYS A 203 -8.47 -1.48 -12.47
CA LYS A 203 -9.31 -1.07 -13.60
C LYS A 203 -10.44 -0.08 -13.25
N ASP A 204 -10.32 0.65 -12.14
CA ASP A 204 -11.20 1.79 -11.83
C ASP A 204 -10.54 3.08 -12.33
N TYR A 205 -10.53 3.21 -13.66
CA TYR A 205 -9.75 4.24 -14.36
C TYR A 205 -10.21 5.67 -14.04
N ASN A 206 -11.50 5.89 -13.75
CA ASN A 206 -12.00 7.20 -13.36
C ASN A 206 -11.43 7.63 -12.00
N LYS A 207 -11.41 6.73 -11.00
CA LYS A 207 -10.77 7.04 -9.71
C LYS A 207 -9.27 7.21 -9.85
N SER A 208 -8.62 6.37 -10.65
CA SER A 208 -7.20 6.52 -10.97
C SER A 208 -6.89 7.93 -11.49
N LEU A 209 -7.63 8.41 -12.50
CA LEU A 209 -7.47 9.77 -13.03
C LEU A 209 -7.73 10.86 -11.99
N MET A 210 -8.77 10.70 -11.16
CA MET A 210 -9.06 11.64 -10.08
C MET A 210 -7.87 11.78 -9.10
N TYR A 211 -7.28 10.67 -8.66
CA TYR A 211 -6.12 10.73 -7.76
C TYR A 211 -4.84 11.19 -8.45
N CYS A 212 -4.63 10.87 -9.73
CA CYS A 212 -3.52 11.44 -10.51
C CYS A 212 -3.65 12.96 -10.60
N GLN A 213 -4.85 13.49 -10.87
CA GLN A 213 -5.12 14.93 -10.91
C GLN A 213 -4.90 15.59 -9.55
N GLN A 214 -5.38 14.96 -8.48
CA GLN A 214 -5.12 15.42 -7.12
C GLN A 214 -3.62 15.47 -6.83
N TRP A 215 -2.88 14.41 -7.18
CA TRP A 215 -1.44 14.36 -7.01
C TRP A 215 -0.74 15.48 -7.80
N MET A 216 -1.14 15.70 -9.04
CA MET A 216 -0.58 16.76 -9.90
C MET A 216 -0.84 18.17 -9.32
N GLY A 217 -2.02 18.39 -8.73
CA GLY A 217 -2.37 19.66 -8.10
C GLY A 217 -1.64 19.90 -6.78
N THR A 218 -1.34 18.84 -6.01
CA THR A 218 -0.77 18.96 -4.66
C THR A 218 0.75 18.85 -4.63
N TYR A 219 1.34 17.91 -5.38
CA TYR A 219 2.72 17.48 -5.18
C TYR A 219 3.65 17.70 -6.36
N LYS A 220 3.13 18.01 -7.56
CA LYS A 220 3.97 18.18 -8.76
C LYS A 220 5.18 19.09 -8.55
N ILE A 221 4.99 20.24 -7.87
CA ILE A 221 6.06 21.22 -7.65
C ILE A 221 7.12 20.69 -6.67
N THR A 222 6.70 19.95 -5.63
CA THR A 222 7.58 19.51 -4.55
C THR A 222 8.17 18.11 -4.78
N LYS A 223 7.57 17.31 -5.66
CA LYS A 223 7.89 15.90 -5.94
C LYS A 223 7.92 15.60 -7.44
N SER A 224 8.55 16.48 -8.22
CA SER A 224 8.63 16.39 -9.69
C SER A 224 9.20 15.05 -10.21
N SER A 225 10.01 14.35 -9.42
CA SER A 225 10.60 13.05 -9.79
C SER A 225 9.58 11.95 -10.05
N HIS A 226 8.37 12.00 -9.46
CA HIS A 226 7.31 11.03 -9.73
C HIS A 226 6.33 11.49 -10.82
N GLU A 227 6.49 12.71 -11.37
CA GLU A 227 5.62 13.20 -12.45
C GLU A 227 5.56 12.26 -13.68
N PRO A 228 6.68 11.65 -14.14
CA PRO A 228 6.62 10.67 -15.23
C PRO A 228 5.70 9.49 -14.92
N ASP A 229 5.80 8.93 -13.71
CA ASP A 229 5.02 7.78 -13.28
C ASP A 229 3.52 8.11 -13.20
N VAL A 230 3.18 9.31 -12.71
CA VAL A 230 1.79 9.78 -12.64
C VAL A 230 1.23 10.01 -14.05
N CYS A 231 2.01 10.61 -14.96
CA CYS A 231 1.61 10.74 -16.36
C CYS A 231 1.39 9.37 -17.02
N TYR A 232 2.25 8.38 -16.72
CA TYR A 232 2.09 7.02 -17.20
C TYR A 232 0.81 6.35 -16.67
N LEU A 233 0.48 6.52 -15.38
CA LEU A 233 -0.79 6.03 -14.81
C LEU A 233 -2.01 6.70 -15.48
N MET A 234 -1.92 8.00 -15.81
CA MET A 234 -2.97 8.67 -16.58
C MET A 234 -3.10 8.06 -17.98
N GLY A 235 -1.98 7.80 -18.68
CA GLY A 235 -1.97 7.13 -19.98
C GLY A 235 -2.63 5.76 -19.95
N LEU A 236 -2.27 4.92 -18.96
CA LEU A 236 -2.91 3.62 -18.75
C LEU A 236 -4.41 3.74 -18.49
N SER A 237 -4.82 4.75 -17.73
CA SER A 237 -6.23 4.95 -17.38
C SER A 237 -7.07 5.37 -18.59
N TYR A 238 -6.57 6.30 -19.42
CA TYR A 238 -7.23 6.67 -20.67
C TYR A 238 -7.26 5.52 -21.69
N MET A 239 -6.18 4.72 -21.76
CA MET A 239 -6.14 3.52 -22.61
C MET A 239 -7.22 2.52 -22.17
N GLY A 240 -7.36 2.29 -20.86
CA GLY A 240 -8.41 1.46 -20.29
C GLY A 240 -9.83 1.96 -20.55
N LEU A 241 -10.01 3.28 -20.64
CA LEU A 241 -11.26 3.94 -21.03
C LEU A 241 -11.48 4.00 -22.56
N LYS A 242 -10.58 3.40 -23.35
CA LYS A 242 -10.60 3.43 -24.82
C LYS A 242 -10.47 4.82 -25.44
N SER A 243 -9.98 5.80 -24.68
CA SER A 243 -9.56 7.09 -25.23
C SER A 243 -8.09 7.03 -25.67
N HIS A 244 -7.86 6.39 -26.81
CA HIS A 244 -6.51 6.09 -27.29
C HIS A 244 -5.68 7.35 -27.60
N PHE A 245 -6.30 8.43 -28.05
CA PHE A 245 -5.63 9.70 -28.31
C PHE A 245 -5.13 10.36 -27.01
N ASP A 246 -5.98 10.43 -25.99
CA ASP A 246 -5.58 10.98 -24.68
C ASP A 246 -4.50 10.13 -24.03
N ALA A 247 -4.65 8.81 -24.10
CA ALA A 247 -3.65 7.87 -23.60
C ALA A 247 -2.28 8.13 -24.23
N ASP A 248 -2.25 8.32 -25.55
CA ASP A 248 -1.02 8.58 -26.29
C ASP A 248 -0.33 9.87 -25.85
N ASN A 249 -1.11 10.95 -25.68
CA ASN A 249 -0.62 12.24 -25.21
C ASN A 249 0.02 12.13 -23.82
N TRP A 250 -0.60 11.36 -22.91
CA TRP A 250 -0.08 11.14 -21.57
C TRP A 250 1.17 10.26 -21.55
N PHE A 251 1.24 9.20 -22.35
CA PHE A 251 2.46 8.42 -22.52
C PHE A 251 3.60 9.24 -23.11
N ALA A 252 3.32 10.05 -24.15
CA ALA A 252 4.31 10.94 -24.75
C ALA A 252 4.85 11.95 -23.72
N LYS A 253 3.97 12.51 -22.88
CA LYS A 253 4.39 13.39 -21.79
C LYS A 253 5.26 12.67 -20.77
N ALA A 254 4.87 11.46 -20.35
CA ALA A 254 5.65 10.65 -19.41
C ALA A 254 7.06 10.37 -19.93
N ILE A 255 7.19 9.99 -21.21
CA ILE A 255 8.46 9.73 -21.89
C ILE A 255 9.35 10.99 -21.92
N ARG A 256 8.79 12.14 -22.34
CA ARG A 256 9.54 13.41 -22.44
C ARG A 256 10.11 13.88 -21.11
N LEU A 257 9.45 13.54 -19.99
CA LEU A 257 9.91 13.89 -18.65
C LEU A 257 11.06 13.00 -18.16
N ILE A 258 11.30 11.84 -18.78
CA ILE A 258 12.40 10.94 -18.42
C ILE A 258 13.66 11.29 -19.21
N SER A 259 13.59 11.26 -20.53
CA SER A 259 14.72 11.61 -21.42
C SER A 259 14.21 11.90 -22.82
N LEU A 260 14.89 12.82 -23.49
CA LEU A 260 14.72 13.13 -24.92
C LEU A 260 15.95 12.71 -25.73
N ASP A 261 16.93 12.09 -25.09
CA ASP A 261 18.19 11.71 -25.72
C ASP A 261 17.97 10.51 -26.66
N ALA A 262 18.90 10.33 -27.59
CA ALA A 262 18.97 9.10 -28.37
C ALA A 262 19.14 7.87 -27.45
N VAL A 263 18.63 6.71 -27.88
CA VAL A 263 18.63 5.47 -27.07
C VAL A 263 20.04 5.12 -26.55
N GLU A 264 21.09 5.34 -27.35
CA GLU A 264 22.46 5.04 -26.94
C GLU A 264 23.00 5.95 -25.83
N GLN A 265 22.43 7.15 -25.69
CA GLN A 265 22.84 8.16 -24.70
C GLN A 265 22.03 8.06 -23.40
N THR A 266 20.85 7.44 -23.45
CA THR A 266 20.01 7.24 -22.27
C THR A 266 20.70 6.35 -21.22
N SER A 267 20.53 6.71 -19.94
CA SER A 267 21.01 5.90 -18.81
C SER A 267 20.34 4.52 -18.81
N ARG A 268 21.03 3.47 -18.34
CA ARG A 268 20.42 2.12 -18.28
C ARG A 268 19.15 2.10 -17.43
N LYS A 269 19.12 2.86 -16.34
CA LYS A 269 17.96 2.94 -15.44
C LYS A 269 16.75 3.52 -16.17
N ASP A 270 16.94 4.63 -16.87
CA ASP A 270 15.87 5.31 -17.61
C ASP A 270 15.43 4.52 -18.84
N ALA A 271 16.38 3.88 -19.53
CA ALA A 271 16.10 2.98 -20.64
C ALA A 271 15.17 1.83 -20.21
N ASN A 272 15.35 1.28 -19.00
CA ASN A 272 14.42 0.28 -18.48
C ASN A 272 13.00 0.84 -18.37
N THR A 273 12.83 2.02 -17.76
CA THR A 273 11.51 2.67 -17.61
C THR A 273 10.88 2.99 -18.97
N LEU A 274 11.65 3.60 -19.88
CA LEU A 274 11.21 3.94 -21.23
C LEU A 274 10.78 2.71 -22.03
N SER A 275 11.47 1.56 -21.86
CA SER A 275 11.06 0.32 -22.52
C SER A 275 9.63 -0.09 -22.14
N TYR A 276 9.22 0.08 -20.89
CA TYR A 276 7.84 -0.20 -20.46
C TYR A 276 6.86 0.83 -21.01
N TYR A 277 7.24 2.11 -21.07
CA TYR A 277 6.35 3.18 -21.52
C TYR A 277 6.07 3.07 -23.02
N TYR A 278 7.11 2.83 -23.83
CA TYR A 278 6.95 2.57 -25.27
C TYR A 278 6.18 1.27 -25.53
N ASN A 279 6.36 0.22 -24.73
CA ASN A 279 5.54 -0.98 -24.84
C ASN A 279 4.03 -0.67 -24.61
N GLN A 280 3.67 0.16 -23.63
CA GLN A 280 2.26 0.53 -23.45
C GLN A 280 1.74 1.42 -24.58
N LYS A 281 2.57 2.33 -25.10
CA LYS A 281 2.25 3.12 -26.29
C LYS A 281 1.99 2.21 -27.50
N ALA A 282 2.80 1.18 -27.69
CA ALA A 282 2.63 0.18 -28.73
C ALA A 282 1.32 -0.61 -28.59
N ILE A 283 0.97 -1.03 -27.36
CA ILE A 283 -0.31 -1.69 -27.06
C ILE A 283 -1.48 -0.74 -27.31
N ASN A 284 -1.39 0.53 -26.90
CA ASN A 284 -2.41 1.53 -27.16
C ASN A 284 -2.67 1.71 -28.67
N TYR A 285 -1.61 1.79 -29.48
CA TYR A 285 -1.73 1.86 -30.93
C TYR A 285 -2.29 0.58 -31.54
N LEU A 286 -1.92 -0.59 -31.02
CA LEU A 286 -2.48 -1.87 -31.45
C LEU A 286 -3.99 -1.93 -31.20
N GLU A 287 -4.45 -1.55 -30.00
CA GLU A 287 -5.88 -1.49 -29.68
C GLU A 287 -6.63 -0.47 -30.55
N ALA A 288 -5.97 0.64 -30.91
CA ALA A 288 -6.49 1.65 -31.82
C ALA A 288 -6.38 1.27 -33.31
N LYS A 289 -5.86 0.07 -33.63
CA LYS A 289 -5.61 -0.42 -35.01
C LYS A 289 -4.64 0.45 -35.83
N SER A 290 -3.76 1.18 -35.16
CA SER A 290 -2.69 1.95 -35.77
C SER A 290 -1.42 1.10 -35.83
N TYR A 291 -1.39 0.14 -36.76
CA TYR A 291 -0.39 -0.94 -36.76
C TYR A 291 1.03 -0.46 -37.05
N GLU A 292 1.22 0.51 -37.94
CA GLU A 292 2.55 1.08 -38.23
C GLU A 292 3.16 1.75 -36.99
N ASN A 293 2.39 2.62 -36.33
CA ASN A 293 2.81 3.26 -35.08
C ASN A 293 3.03 2.24 -33.95
N SER A 294 2.26 1.15 -33.92
CA SER A 294 2.46 0.06 -32.97
C SER A 294 3.77 -0.68 -33.21
N VAL A 295 4.09 -0.98 -34.48
CA VAL A 295 5.38 -1.59 -34.88
C VAL A 295 6.54 -0.70 -34.44
N GLU A 296 6.50 0.59 -34.78
CA GLU A 296 7.54 1.55 -34.39
C GLU A 296 7.72 1.62 -32.87
N ALA A 297 6.62 1.70 -32.11
CA ALA A 297 6.69 1.79 -30.66
C ALA A 297 7.22 0.49 -30.01
N PHE A 298 6.88 -0.70 -30.52
CA PHE A 298 7.47 -1.96 -30.04
C PHE A 298 8.95 -2.07 -30.37
N ASP A 299 9.37 -1.56 -31.52
CA ASP A 299 10.77 -1.55 -31.93
C ASP A 299 11.59 -0.65 -30.99
N ILE A 300 11.13 0.58 -30.76
CA ILE A 300 11.74 1.51 -29.79
C ILE A 300 11.77 0.90 -28.37
N ALA A 301 10.68 0.27 -27.93
CA ALA A 301 10.66 -0.43 -26.63
C ALA A 301 11.75 -1.50 -26.54
N THR A 302 11.95 -2.26 -27.63
CA THR A 302 12.97 -3.30 -27.73
C THR A 302 14.37 -2.72 -27.64
N GLN A 303 14.65 -1.64 -28.39
CA GLN A 303 15.94 -0.95 -28.34
C GLN A 303 16.27 -0.43 -26.94
N TYR A 304 15.31 0.20 -26.25
CA TYR A 304 15.49 0.63 -24.86
C TYR A 304 15.72 -0.53 -23.89
N ARG A 305 15.05 -1.66 -24.09
CA ARG A 305 15.25 -2.85 -23.27
C ARG A 305 16.64 -3.45 -23.49
N MET A 306 17.13 -3.49 -24.72
CA MET A 306 18.49 -3.91 -25.05
C MET A 306 19.53 -2.98 -24.42
N ARG A 307 19.30 -1.66 -24.47
CA ARG A 307 20.14 -0.66 -23.79
C ARG A 307 20.23 -0.91 -22.28
N TYR A 308 19.10 -1.21 -21.63
CA TYR A 308 19.08 -1.57 -20.21
C TYR A 308 19.91 -2.83 -19.91
N LEU A 309 19.79 -3.85 -20.75
CA LEU A 309 20.53 -5.11 -20.63
C LEU A 309 22.02 -4.95 -20.96
N GLY A 310 22.40 -3.89 -21.67
CA GLY A 310 23.77 -3.64 -22.12
C GLY A 310 24.19 -4.55 -23.28
N VAL A 311 23.26 -4.89 -24.16
CA VAL A 311 23.45 -5.77 -25.33
C VAL A 311 23.21 -5.00 -26.63
N THR A 312 23.80 -5.46 -27.72
CA THR A 312 23.68 -4.82 -29.05
C THR A 312 22.81 -5.62 -30.02
N SER A 313 22.57 -5.06 -31.20
CA SER A 313 21.90 -5.76 -32.31
C SER A 313 22.71 -6.96 -32.81
N GLU A 314 24.04 -6.88 -32.77
CA GLU A 314 24.92 -8.02 -33.07
C GLU A 314 24.72 -9.15 -32.06
N ASP A 315 24.60 -8.84 -30.75
CA ASP A 315 24.29 -9.85 -29.73
C ASP A 315 22.92 -10.51 -29.96
N LEU A 316 21.94 -9.75 -30.45
CA LEU A 316 20.62 -10.26 -30.80
C LEU A 316 20.69 -11.23 -31.99
N CYS A 317 21.36 -10.83 -33.08
CA CYS A 317 21.58 -11.67 -34.27
C CYS A 317 22.42 -12.93 -33.97
N ALA A 318 23.37 -12.82 -33.04
CA ALA A 318 24.16 -13.93 -32.53
C ALA A 318 23.40 -14.82 -31.51
N GLY A 319 22.10 -14.55 -31.28
CA GLY A 319 21.25 -15.35 -30.39
C GLY A 319 21.65 -15.30 -28.92
N LYS A 320 22.45 -14.31 -28.49
CA LYS A 320 22.92 -14.15 -27.11
C LYS A 320 21.89 -13.48 -26.20
N VAL A 321 20.92 -12.76 -26.78
CA VAL A 321 19.87 -12.05 -26.03
C VAL A 321 18.73 -13.01 -25.69
N LYS A 322 18.71 -13.54 -24.46
CA LYS A 322 17.64 -14.44 -23.96
C LYS A 322 16.62 -13.73 -23.05
N ASP A 323 16.21 -12.51 -23.44
CA ASP A 323 15.20 -11.75 -22.69
C ASP A 323 13.78 -12.03 -23.23
N LYS A 324 12.90 -12.49 -22.35
CA LYS A 324 11.51 -12.85 -22.70
C LYS A 324 10.72 -11.67 -23.28
N LYS A 325 10.95 -10.44 -22.81
CA LYS A 325 10.18 -9.28 -23.28
C LYS A 325 10.58 -8.90 -24.70
N VAL A 326 11.89 -8.86 -24.96
CA VAL A 326 12.42 -8.63 -26.31
C VAL A 326 11.82 -9.65 -27.29
N GLY A 327 11.86 -10.94 -26.96
CA GLY A 327 11.27 -11.98 -27.81
C GLY A 327 9.76 -11.82 -28.02
N ILE A 328 9.00 -11.39 -27.01
CA ILE A 328 7.55 -11.15 -27.15
C ILE A 328 7.28 -9.95 -28.05
N TRP A 329 8.00 -8.84 -27.87
CA TRP A 329 7.78 -7.60 -28.61
C TRP A 329 8.17 -7.75 -30.09
N LEU A 330 9.32 -8.35 -30.38
CA LEU A 330 9.73 -8.69 -31.74
C LEU A 330 8.69 -9.58 -32.44
N TYR A 331 8.13 -10.58 -31.74
CA TYR A 331 7.11 -11.42 -32.33
C TYR A 331 5.76 -10.70 -32.53
N SER A 332 5.42 -9.74 -31.67
CA SER A 332 4.28 -8.85 -31.91
C SER A 332 4.46 -8.02 -33.19
N ILE A 333 5.67 -7.49 -33.43
CA ILE A 333 6.02 -6.79 -34.67
C ILE A 333 5.85 -7.72 -35.88
N SER A 334 6.37 -8.95 -35.79
CA SER A 334 6.25 -9.96 -36.85
C SER A 334 4.78 -10.23 -37.20
N LYS A 335 3.93 -10.48 -36.19
CA LYS A 335 2.50 -10.75 -36.39
C LYS A 335 1.77 -9.58 -37.06
N MET A 336 2.07 -8.34 -36.66
CA MET A 336 1.45 -7.17 -37.29
C MET A 336 1.87 -7.02 -38.75
N ASN A 337 3.15 -7.24 -39.06
CA ASN A 337 3.66 -7.20 -40.42
C ASN A 337 3.03 -8.28 -41.31
N ALA A 338 2.87 -9.50 -40.79
CA ALA A 338 2.27 -10.60 -41.52
C ALA A 338 0.77 -10.39 -41.79
N VAL A 339 0.03 -10.00 -40.75
CA VAL A 339 -1.44 -10.05 -40.76
C VAL A 339 -2.07 -8.75 -41.26
N PHE A 340 -1.52 -7.59 -40.87
CA PHE A 340 -2.18 -6.29 -41.09
C PHE A 340 -1.45 -5.40 -42.10
N LEU A 341 -0.11 -5.42 -42.11
CA LEU A 341 0.68 -4.58 -43.01
C LEU A 341 1.08 -5.29 -44.30
N HIS A 342 0.89 -6.61 -44.37
CA HIS A 342 1.25 -7.46 -45.51
C HIS A 342 2.73 -7.33 -45.94
N ASN A 343 3.61 -7.01 -44.99
CA ASN A 343 5.05 -6.94 -45.20
C ASN A 343 5.71 -8.27 -44.80
N LYS A 344 5.74 -9.21 -45.75
CA LYS A 344 6.24 -10.57 -45.52
C LYS A 344 7.70 -10.59 -45.09
N GLU A 345 8.55 -9.79 -45.72
CA GLU A 345 10.00 -9.75 -45.44
C GLU A 345 10.26 -9.31 -44.00
N ALA A 346 9.65 -8.20 -43.57
CA ALA A 346 9.74 -7.75 -42.19
C ALA A 346 9.17 -8.78 -41.22
N ALA A 347 8.04 -9.41 -41.55
CA ALA A 347 7.44 -10.43 -40.70
C ALA A 347 8.38 -11.60 -40.43
N GLU A 348 9.04 -12.13 -41.47
CA GLU A 348 10.01 -13.22 -41.36
C GLU A 348 11.25 -12.79 -40.56
N GLN A 349 11.78 -11.61 -40.83
CA GLN A 349 12.94 -11.07 -40.11
C GLN A 349 12.68 -10.95 -38.60
N TYR A 350 11.57 -10.33 -38.21
CA TYR A 350 11.22 -10.16 -36.80
C TYR A 350 10.86 -11.50 -36.12
N ALA A 351 10.29 -12.47 -36.84
CA ALA A 351 10.07 -13.82 -36.32
C ALA A 351 11.39 -14.53 -36.00
N ILE A 352 12.38 -14.43 -36.89
CA ILE A 352 13.71 -14.99 -36.68
C ILE A 352 14.37 -14.37 -35.44
N LEU A 353 14.36 -13.04 -35.31
CA LEU A 353 14.93 -12.36 -34.14
C LEU A 353 14.22 -12.76 -32.84
N ALA A 354 12.90 -12.90 -32.87
CA ALA A 354 12.14 -13.38 -31.72
C ALA A 354 12.48 -14.85 -31.36
N ALA A 355 12.66 -15.71 -32.35
CA ALA A 355 13.06 -17.10 -32.17
C ALA A 355 14.47 -17.22 -31.57
N LEU A 356 15.41 -16.37 -32.02
CA LEU A 356 16.75 -16.24 -31.44
C LEU A 356 16.73 -15.84 -29.96
N CYS A 357 15.73 -15.05 -29.54
CA CYS A 357 15.47 -14.77 -28.13
C CYS A 357 14.87 -15.92 -27.32
N GLY A 358 14.48 -17.01 -27.97
CA GLY A 358 13.82 -18.17 -27.35
C GLY A 358 12.29 -18.03 -27.24
N ASN A 359 11.66 -17.18 -28.06
CA ASN A 359 10.19 -17.12 -28.12
C ASN A 359 9.64 -18.40 -28.79
N LEU A 360 8.85 -19.18 -28.05
CA LEU A 360 8.32 -20.47 -28.52
C LEU A 360 7.38 -20.34 -29.72
N GLU A 361 6.47 -19.37 -29.72
CA GLU A 361 5.54 -19.14 -30.84
C GLU A 361 6.31 -18.75 -32.11
N ALA A 362 7.37 -17.94 -31.96
CA ALA A 362 8.22 -17.56 -33.07
C ALA A 362 9.05 -18.74 -33.61
N ILE A 363 9.53 -19.63 -32.74
CA ILE A 363 10.23 -20.86 -33.15
C ILE A 363 9.29 -21.78 -33.93
N GLU A 364 8.06 -21.97 -33.47
CA GLU A 364 7.04 -22.75 -34.18
C GLU A 364 6.75 -22.15 -35.56
N PHE A 365 6.60 -20.83 -35.64
CA PHE A 365 6.44 -20.10 -36.89
C PHE A 365 7.62 -20.34 -37.84
N CYS A 366 8.86 -20.18 -37.35
CA CYS A 366 10.05 -20.39 -38.17
C CYS A 366 10.15 -21.84 -38.68
N ASN A 367 9.84 -22.83 -37.83
CA ASN A 367 9.83 -24.24 -38.23
C ASN A 367 8.76 -24.54 -39.28
N HIS A 368 7.56 -23.99 -39.13
CA HIS A 368 6.46 -24.17 -40.08
C HIS A 368 6.83 -23.63 -41.47
N PHE A 369 7.42 -22.44 -41.53
CA PHE A 369 7.82 -21.79 -42.77
C PHE A 369 9.24 -22.14 -43.24
N LYS A 370 9.95 -23.02 -42.53
CA LYS A 370 11.34 -23.43 -42.81
C LYS A 370 12.32 -22.25 -42.89
N LEU A 371 12.15 -21.27 -42.00
CA LEU A 371 13.04 -20.11 -41.87
C LEU A 371 14.30 -20.49 -41.09
N ASP A 372 15.47 -20.07 -41.55
CA ASP A 372 16.73 -20.27 -40.83
C ASP A 372 16.88 -19.21 -39.73
N TYR A 373 16.81 -19.67 -38.48
CA TYR A 373 17.01 -18.87 -37.28
C TYR A 373 18.28 -19.30 -36.52
N SER A 374 19.27 -19.83 -37.23
CA SER A 374 20.60 -20.12 -36.66
C SER A 374 21.30 -18.81 -36.27
N PRO A 375 22.01 -18.76 -35.13
CA PRO A 375 22.81 -17.60 -34.74
C PRO A 375 23.79 -17.19 -35.84
N ARG A 376 23.77 -15.91 -36.23
CA ARG A 376 24.71 -15.35 -37.19
C ARG A 376 25.91 -14.75 -36.44
N LEU A 377 27.12 -15.12 -36.85
CA LEU A 377 28.39 -14.65 -36.26
C LEU A 377 28.71 -13.21 -36.64
#